data_AF-A0A9D4EGW5-F1
#
_entry.id   AF-A0A9D4EGW5-F1
#
_cell.length_a   1.000
_cell.length_b   1.000
_cell.length_c   1.000
_cell.angle_alpha   90.00
_cell.angle_beta   90.00
_cell.angle_gamma   90.00
#
_symmetry.space_group_name_H-M   'P 1'
#
loop_
_entity.id
_entity.type
_entity.pdbx_description
1 polymer ?
#
loop_
_entity_poly.entity_id
_entity_poly.type
_entity_poly.pdbx_seq_one_letter_code
_entity_poly.pdbx_strand_id
1 'polypeptide(L)'
;MSMGAIKRTLPQWGLNLYLMSMGAIKRTLPQWGLNLYLVSMGAIKRTLPQWGLNLYLMSMGAIKRTLPKWGLNLYLMSMGAIKRTLPQWGLNLYLMSMGAIKRTLPQWGLNLYLMSMGAIKRTLPQWGLNLYLMSMGAIKRTLPQWGLNLYLMSMGAIKRTLPKWGLNLYLMSMGAIKRTLPQWGLNLYLMSMGAIKRMLPQWGLNLYLMSMGAIKRTLPKWGLNLYLMSMGAIKRTLPKWGLNLYLMSMGAIKRTLPQWGLNLYLMSMGAIKRTLPKWGLNQYLMSMGAIKRTLPQWGLNLYLMSMGAIKRTFPKWGLNQYLMSMGAIKRTLPQWGLNQYLMSMGAIKRTLPQWGLNLYLVSMGAIKRTLPKWGLNLYLMSMGAIKRTLPQWGLNLYLMSMGAIKRTLPQWGLNQYLMSMGAIKRTLPQWGLNLYLVSMGAIKRTLPKWGLNLYLMSMGAIKRTLPKWGLNLYLMSMGAIKRTLPQWGLNLYLMSMGAIKRMLPKWGLNLYLVSMGAIKRTLPQ
;
A
#
# COMPACT_ATOMS: atom_id res chain seq x y z
N MET A 1 50.26 -9.15 -33.34
CA MET A 1 51.27 -9.82 -32.48
C MET A 1 51.28 -9.18 -31.08
N SER A 2 52.07 -9.67 -30.11
CA SER A 2 52.69 -8.77 -29.10
C SER A 2 52.62 -9.17 -27.60
N MET A 3 53.42 -10.13 -27.06
CA MET A 3 53.34 -10.69 -25.67
C MET A 3 54.46 -10.63 -24.52
N GLY A 4 55.44 -9.69 -24.35
CA GLY A 4 56.55 -9.90 -23.35
C GLY A 4 57.52 -8.81 -22.78
N ALA A 5 58.82 -9.16 -22.58
CA ALA A 5 59.70 -8.67 -21.47
C ALA A 5 61.11 -8.07 -21.81
N ILE A 6 62.24 -8.73 -21.46
CA ILE A 6 63.68 -8.44 -21.76
C ILE A 6 64.29 -7.15 -21.08
N LYS A 7 65.61 -6.85 -21.20
CA LYS A 7 66.31 -5.56 -20.85
C LYS A 7 66.40 -4.55 -22.05
N ARG A 8 66.48 -3.22 -21.78
CA ARG A 8 67.05 -2.05 -22.56
C ARG A 8 66.28 -0.73 -22.29
N THR A 9 66.91 0.44 -22.51
CA THR A 9 66.25 1.77 -22.68
C THR A 9 65.45 1.83 -23.99
N LEU A 10 64.52 2.79 -24.10
CA LEU A 10 63.66 2.99 -25.27
C LEU A 10 63.64 4.48 -25.65
N PRO A 11 63.41 4.85 -26.93
CA PRO A 11 63.27 6.25 -27.35
C PRO A 11 62.10 6.93 -26.62
N GLN A 12 62.11 8.26 -26.54
CA GLN A 12 61.07 9.02 -25.83
C GLN A 12 59.68 8.95 -26.50
N TRP A 13 59.68 8.68 -27.81
CA TRP A 13 58.51 8.58 -28.69
C TRP A 13 58.42 7.19 -29.33
N GLY A 14 57.20 6.75 -29.63
CA GLY A 14 56.96 5.55 -30.45
C GLY A 14 55.55 5.51 -31.02
N LEU A 15 55.41 5.53 -32.34
CA LEU A 15 54.11 5.50 -33.02
C LEU A 15 53.31 4.22 -32.67
N ASN A 16 53.92 3.06 -32.89
CA ASN A 16 53.31 1.76 -32.62
C ASN A 16 54.30 0.87 -31.88
N LEU A 17 54.00 0.47 -30.63
CA LEU A 17 54.84 -0.45 -29.85
C LEU A 17 54.11 -1.76 -29.57
N TYR A 18 54.64 -2.85 -30.13
CA TYR A 18 54.23 -4.23 -29.87
C TYR A 18 55.40 -4.97 -29.20
N LEU A 19 55.24 -5.56 -28.01
CA LEU A 19 56.32 -6.25 -27.28
C LEU A 19 56.03 -7.75 -27.01
N MET A 20 56.88 -8.71 -27.42
CA MET A 20 56.73 -10.21 -27.34
C MET A 20 57.61 -10.91 -26.26
N SER A 21 57.30 -12.16 -25.85
CA SER A 21 57.98 -13.14 -24.91
C SER A 21 57.32 -13.53 -23.54
N MET A 22 57.49 -14.77 -23.09
CA MET A 22 56.61 -15.42 -22.08
C MET A 22 56.68 -14.90 -20.63
N GLY A 23 57.80 -14.30 -20.20
CA GLY A 23 58.11 -14.06 -18.79
C GLY A 23 57.33 -12.95 -18.07
N ALA A 24 57.59 -12.80 -16.77
CA ALA A 24 57.07 -11.68 -15.97
C ALA A 24 57.69 -10.34 -16.38
N ILE A 25 56.87 -9.30 -16.48
CA ILE A 25 57.25 -8.03 -17.10
C ILE A 25 57.52 -6.94 -16.06
N LYS A 26 58.78 -6.46 -16.02
CA LYS A 26 59.25 -5.34 -15.17
C LYS A 26 60.04 -4.31 -16.04
N ARG A 27 59.41 -3.21 -16.48
CA ARG A 27 60.09 -2.06 -17.13
C ARG A 27 59.29 -0.74 -16.99
N THR A 28 59.95 0.39 -17.19
CA THR A 28 59.40 1.65 -17.72
C THR A 28 59.03 1.52 -19.21
N LEU A 29 58.43 2.57 -19.80
CA LEU A 29 58.15 2.72 -21.22
C LEU A 29 58.41 4.19 -21.66
N PRO A 30 58.41 4.51 -22.96
CA PRO A 30 58.55 5.88 -23.50
C PRO A 30 57.63 6.90 -22.82
N GLN A 31 57.94 8.20 -22.90
CA GLN A 31 57.04 9.22 -22.34
C GLN A 31 55.76 9.40 -23.18
N TRP A 32 55.85 9.13 -24.48
CA TRP A 32 54.77 9.25 -25.46
C TRP A 32 54.66 7.97 -26.31
N GLY A 33 53.44 7.56 -26.64
CA GLY A 33 53.24 6.59 -27.71
C GLY A 33 51.78 6.49 -28.18
N LEU A 34 51.57 6.43 -29.50
CA LEU A 34 50.23 6.56 -30.08
C LEU A 34 49.43 5.26 -29.88
N ASN A 35 49.98 4.11 -30.29
CA ASN A 35 49.40 2.79 -30.03
C ASN A 35 50.39 1.88 -29.27
N LEU A 36 49.92 1.21 -28.21
CA LEU A 36 50.73 0.29 -27.42
C LEU A 36 49.99 -1.03 -27.16
N TYR A 37 50.56 -2.13 -27.63
CA TYR A 37 50.04 -3.50 -27.51
C TYR A 37 51.01 -4.37 -26.69
N LEU A 38 50.51 -4.96 -25.60
CA LEU A 38 51.31 -5.80 -24.70
C LEU A 38 50.44 -6.88 -24.02
N VAL A 39 50.60 -8.11 -24.49
CA VAL A 39 50.14 -9.38 -23.91
C VAL A 39 51.24 -9.93 -22.98
N SER A 40 50.98 -10.95 -22.16
CA SER A 40 52.00 -11.62 -21.32
C SER A 40 51.47 -12.91 -20.69
N MET A 41 52.27 -13.96 -20.58
CA MET A 41 51.92 -15.10 -19.72
C MET A 41 52.24 -14.80 -18.25
N GLY A 42 53.36 -14.10 -17.99
CA GLY A 42 53.74 -13.68 -16.64
C GLY A 42 52.89 -12.54 -16.02
N ALA A 43 53.20 -12.25 -14.76
CA ALA A 43 52.68 -11.08 -14.03
C ALA A 43 53.37 -9.79 -14.47
N ILE A 44 52.67 -8.65 -14.39
CA ILE A 44 53.19 -7.37 -14.95
C ILE A 44 53.24 -6.25 -13.90
N LYS A 45 54.45 -5.73 -13.66
CA LYS A 45 54.76 -4.60 -12.77
C LYS A 45 55.41 -3.47 -13.60
N ARG A 46 54.63 -2.47 -14.03
CA ARG A 46 55.08 -1.39 -14.93
C ARG A 46 54.53 -0.01 -14.57
N THR A 47 55.34 1.01 -14.80
CA THR A 47 54.92 2.38 -15.14
C THR A 47 54.64 2.46 -16.64
N LEU A 48 53.90 3.48 -17.08
CA LEU A 48 53.50 3.68 -18.48
C LEU A 48 53.82 5.10 -18.96
N PRO A 49 53.72 5.39 -20.27
CA PRO A 49 53.88 6.75 -20.82
C PRO A 49 53.07 7.80 -20.07
N GLN A 50 53.42 9.10 -20.15
CA GLN A 50 52.55 10.15 -19.62
C GLN A 50 51.29 10.33 -20.48
N TRP A 51 51.40 10.04 -21.79
CA TRP A 51 50.33 10.13 -22.78
C TRP A 51 50.31 8.89 -23.70
N GLY A 52 49.12 8.44 -24.09
CA GLY A 52 49.00 7.53 -25.25
C GLY A 52 47.57 7.35 -25.73
N LEU A 53 47.38 7.24 -27.04
CA LEU A 53 46.05 7.32 -27.67
C LEU A 53 45.27 6.01 -27.50
N ASN A 54 45.85 4.88 -27.93
CA ASN A 54 45.27 3.54 -27.73
C ASN A 54 46.22 2.61 -26.97
N LEU A 55 45.68 1.91 -25.97
CA LEU A 55 46.45 0.99 -25.13
C LEU A 55 45.74 -0.35 -24.95
N TYR A 56 46.32 -1.41 -25.50
CA TYR A 56 45.81 -2.78 -25.44
C TYR A 56 46.72 -3.66 -24.59
N LEU A 57 46.15 -4.25 -23.54
CA LEU A 57 46.90 -5.02 -22.55
C LEU A 57 46.23 -6.37 -22.28
N MET A 58 46.99 -7.46 -22.30
CA MET A 58 46.54 -8.79 -21.86
C MET A 58 47.56 -9.42 -20.91
N SER A 59 47.13 -10.30 -20.01
CA SER A 59 48.03 -10.99 -19.07
C SER A 59 47.40 -12.24 -18.46
N MET A 60 48.06 -13.39 -18.49
CA MET A 60 47.62 -14.53 -17.66
C MET A 60 47.92 -14.24 -16.18
N GLY A 61 49.08 -13.66 -15.87
CA GLY A 61 49.44 -13.23 -14.52
C GLY A 61 48.65 -12.05 -13.95
N ALA A 62 48.96 -11.70 -12.70
CA ALA A 62 48.42 -10.53 -12.00
C ALA A 62 49.09 -9.23 -12.47
N ILE A 63 48.36 -8.09 -12.42
CA ILE A 63 48.88 -6.82 -12.94
C ILE A 63 48.85 -5.69 -11.90
N LYS A 64 50.05 -5.15 -11.60
CA LYS A 64 50.30 -4.03 -10.69
C LYS A 64 50.90 -2.84 -11.47
N ARG A 65 50.11 -1.82 -11.80
CA ARG A 65 50.58 -0.68 -12.64
C ARG A 65 50.04 0.68 -12.19
N THR A 66 50.83 1.72 -12.47
CA THR A 66 50.33 3.07 -12.76
C THR A 66 50.10 3.21 -14.26
N LEU A 67 49.13 4.04 -14.68
CA LEU A 67 48.80 4.28 -16.09
C LEU A 67 49.14 5.74 -16.47
N PRO A 68 49.05 6.13 -17.77
CA PRO A 68 49.33 7.50 -18.22
C PRO A 68 48.51 8.56 -17.50
N LYS A 69 48.89 9.84 -17.53
CA LYS A 69 48.02 10.94 -17.07
C LYS A 69 46.78 11.09 -17.97
N TRP A 70 46.96 10.82 -19.26
CA TRP A 70 45.96 10.93 -20.32
C TRP A 70 45.98 9.72 -21.25
N GLY A 71 44.82 9.24 -21.68
CA GLY A 71 44.74 8.35 -22.84
C GLY A 71 43.32 8.11 -23.35
N LEU A 72 43.15 8.02 -24.67
CA LEU A 72 41.84 8.08 -25.32
C LEU A 72 41.09 6.75 -25.17
N ASN A 73 41.68 5.63 -25.60
CA ASN A 73 41.14 4.29 -25.44
C ASN A 73 42.10 3.36 -24.66
N LEU A 74 41.55 2.64 -23.68
CA LEU A 74 42.30 1.63 -22.92
C LEU A 74 41.53 0.32 -22.83
N TYR A 75 42.09 -0.74 -23.36
CA TYR A 75 41.59 -2.12 -23.29
C TYR A 75 42.50 -2.96 -22.39
N LEU A 76 41.90 -3.72 -21.47
CA LEU A 76 42.64 -4.61 -20.59
C LEU A 76 41.94 -5.95 -20.35
N MET A 77 42.65 -7.04 -20.56
CA MET A 77 42.24 -8.39 -20.15
C MET A 77 43.27 -8.98 -19.17
N SER A 78 42.84 -9.76 -18.18
CA SER A 78 43.76 -10.40 -17.22
C SER A 78 43.15 -11.61 -16.52
N MET A 79 43.79 -12.78 -16.54
CA MET A 79 43.31 -13.91 -15.72
C MET A 79 43.60 -13.64 -14.24
N GLY A 80 44.79 -13.13 -13.90
CA GLY A 80 45.15 -12.74 -12.54
C GLY A 80 44.40 -11.52 -11.97
N ALA A 81 44.70 -11.22 -10.70
CA ALA A 81 44.15 -10.06 -9.99
C ALA A 81 44.79 -8.73 -10.44
N ILE A 82 44.04 -7.62 -10.38
CA ILE A 82 44.48 -6.33 -10.92
C ILE A 82 44.46 -5.22 -9.86
N LYS A 83 45.65 -4.70 -9.51
CA LYS A 83 45.88 -3.59 -8.57
C LYS A 83 46.46 -2.38 -9.31
N ARG A 84 45.67 -1.33 -9.56
CA ARG A 84 46.11 -0.18 -10.38
C ARG A 84 45.59 1.17 -9.86
N THR A 85 46.35 2.22 -10.13
CA THR A 85 45.80 3.57 -10.37
C THR A 85 45.56 3.70 -11.88
N LEU A 86 44.56 4.49 -12.27
CA LEU A 86 44.26 4.79 -13.67
C LEU A 86 44.72 6.23 -14.02
N PRO A 87 44.48 6.75 -15.24
CA PRO A 87 44.82 8.13 -15.59
C PRO A 87 44.12 9.20 -14.74
N GLN A 88 44.34 10.48 -15.04
CA GLN A 88 43.43 11.55 -14.60
C GLN A 88 42.24 11.68 -15.56
N TRP A 89 42.48 11.43 -16.85
CA TRP A 89 41.51 11.54 -17.94
C TRP A 89 41.58 10.34 -18.90
N GLY A 90 40.43 9.90 -19.40
CA GLY A 90 40.38 9.04 -20.59
C GLY A 90 38.97 8.84 -21.14
N LEU A 91 38.84 8.64 -22.45
CA LEU A 91 37.55 8.69 -23.13
C LEU A 91 36.82 7.35 -23.00
N ASN A 92 37.42 6.25 -23.46
CA ASN A 92 36.88 4.89 -23.33
C ASN A 92 37.82 3.97 -22.54
N LEU A 93 37.26 3.22 -21.59
CA LEU A 93 37.99 2.19 -20.85
C LEU A 93 37.21 0.87 -20.84
N TYR A 94 37.79 -0.16 -21.47
CA TYR A 94 37.27 -1.53 -21.51
C TYR A 94 38.13 -2.46 -20.67
N LEU A 95 37.48 -3.37 -19.96
CA LEU A 95 38.22 -4.19 -19.00
C LEU A 95 37.58 -5.51 -18.62
N MET A 96 38.37 -6.58 -18.63
CA MET A 96 38.00 -7.92 -18.23
C MET A 96 39.00 -8.45 -17.19
N SER A 97 38.53 -9.27 -16.23
CA SER A 97 39.40 -9.95 -15.27
C SER A 97 38.77 -11.22 -14.73
N MET A 98 39.51 -12.33 -14.65
CA MET A 98 39.03 -13.47 -13.86
C MET A 98 39.28 -13.21 -12.35
N GLY A 99 40.45 -12.67 -12.01
CA GLY A 99 40.79 -12.28 -10.64
C GLY A 99 40.00 -11.11 -10.05
N ALA A 100 40.36 -10.76 -8.81
CA ALA A 100 39.80 -9.63 -8.08
C ALA A 100 40.43 -8.28 -8.50
N ILE A 101 39.66 -7.18 -8.45
CA ILE A 101 40.12 -5.86 -8.92
C ILE A 101 40.07 -4.80 -7.81
N LYS A 102 41.23 -4.26 -7.43
CA LYS A 102 41.42 -3.20 -6.42
C LYS A 102 42.01 -1.94 -7.06
N ARG A 103 41.25 -0.84 -7.20
CA ARG A 103 41.71 0.37 -7.93
C ARG A 103 41.12 1.70 -7.46
N THR A 104 41.84 2.77 -7.79
CA THR A 104 41.27 4.09 -8.08
C THR A 104 41.02 4.22 -9.59
N LEU A 105 40.03 5.02 -10.00
CA LEU A 105 39.68 5.30 -11.41
C LEU A 105 40.03 6.77 -11.75
N PRO A 106 40.04 7.20 -13.04
CA PRO A 106 40.38 8.58 -13.39
C PRO A 106 39.42 9.60 -12.79
N GLN A 107 39.79 10.89 -12.75
CA GLN A 107 38.88 11.94 -12.26
C GLN A 107 37.69 12.12 -13.22
N TRP A 108 37.93 11.91 -14.52
CA TRP A 108 36.95 11.99 -15.60
C TRP A 108 37.02 10.74 -16.50
N GLY A 109 35.86 10.27 -16.98
CA GLY A 109 35.84 9.32 -18.10
C GLY A 109 34.48 9.18 -18.78
N LEU A 110 34.45 9.16 -20.11
CA LEU A 110 33.21 9.22 -20.89
C LEU A 110 32.49 7.86 -20.86
N ASN A 111 33.13 6.78 -21.32
CA ASN A 111 32.61 5.42 -21.23
C ASN A 111 33.55 4.50 -20.44
N LEU A 112 33.00 3.76 -19.47
CA LEU A 112 33.71 2.72 -18.74
C LEU A 112 32.94 1.40 -18.77
N TYR A 113 33.52 0.39 -19.43
CA TYR A 113 33.05 -0.98 -19.50
C TYR A 113 33.94 -1.87 -18.63
N LEU A 114 33.31 -2.72 -17.82
CA LEU A 114 34.09 -3.59 -16.95
C LEU A 114 33.41 -4.90 -16.54
N MET A 115 34.15 -5.99 -16.63
CA MET A 115 33.75 -7.34 -16.24
C MET A 115 34.77 -7.92 -15.24
N SER A 116 34.31 -8.75 -14.30
CA SER A 116 35.18 -9.40 -13.30
C SER A 116 34.54 -10.70 -12.79
N MET A 117 35.23 -11.83 -12.81
CA MET A 117 34.73 -13.00 -12.07
C MET A 117 34.96 -12.79 -10.56
N GLY A 118 36.15 -12.31 -10.17
CA GLY A 118 36.47 -11.95 -8.79
C GLY A 118 35.71 -10.73 -8.22
N ALA A 119 35.99 -10.44 -6.95
CA ALA A 119 35.40 -9.31 -6.22
C ALA A 119 36.03 -7.96 -6.62
N ILE A 120 35.25 -6.87 -6.53
CA ILE A 120 35.69 -5.52 -6.95
C ILE A 120 35.62 -4.51 -5.79
N LYS A 121 36.78 -3.96 -5.41
CA LYS A 121 36.95 -2.90 -4.39
C LYS A 121 37.52 -1.62 -5.01
N ARG A 122 36.74 -0.54 -5.13
CA ARG A 122 37.19 0.70 -5.82
C ARG A 122 36.60 2.01 -5.30
N THR A 123 37.31 3.10 -5.59
CA THR A 123 36.72 4.43 -5.83
C THR A 123 36.46 4.59 -7.33
N LEU A 124 35.42 5.32 -7.72
CA LEU A 124 35.12 5.67 -9.12
C LEU A 124 35.56 7.13 -9.43
N PRO A 125 35.41 7.63 -10.68
CA PRO A 125 35.72 9.02 -11.02
C PRO A 125 34.96 10.05 -10.21
N GLN A 126 35.31 11.34 -10.32
CA GLN A 126 34.40 12.40 -9.88
C GLN A 126 33.24 12.56 -10.87
N TRP A 127 33.53 12.38 -12.17
CA TRP A 127 32.59 12.52 -13.28
C TRP A 127 32.70 11.35 -14.27
N GLY A 128 31.58 10.88 -14.80
CA GLY A 128 31.59 10.06 -16.01
C GLY A 128 30.22 9.84 -16.64
N LEU A 129 30.16 9.75 -17.97
CA LEU A 129 28.91 9.78 -18.72
C LEU A 129 28.20 8.41 -18.65
N ASN A 130 28.86 7.36 -19.12
CA ASN A 130 28.35 5.98 -19.08
C ASN A 130 29.28 5.06 -18.28
N LEU A 131 28.71 4.27 -17.37
CA LEU A 131 29.40 3.19 -16.68
C LEU A 131 28.62 1.88 -16.76
N TYR A 132 29.18 0.92 -17.47
CA TYR A 132 28.73 -0.47 -17.56
C TYR A 132 29.60 -1.37 -16.71
N LEU A 133 28.99 -2.20 -15.86
CA LEU A 133 29.77 -3.08 -15.02
C LEU A 133 29.10 -4.39 -14.63
N MET A 134 29.84 -5.49 -14.79
CA MET A 134 29.44 -6.85 -14.42
C MET A 134 30.44 -7.45 -13.43
N SER A 135 29.97 -8.29 -12.51
CA SER A 135 30.83 -8.98 -11.53
C SER A 135 30.19 -10.29 -11.04
N MET A 136 30.90 -11.41 -11.04
CA MET A 136 30.40 -12.60 -10.31
C MET A 136 30.62 -12.40 -8.80
N GLY A 137 31.80 -11.94 -8.39
CA GLY A 137 32.11 -11.61 -7.00
C GLY A 137 31.34 -10.41 -6.42
N ALA A 138 31.58 -10.16 -5.13
CA ALA A 138 30.98 -9.04 -4.39
C ALA A 138 31.59 -7.68 -4.77
N ILE A 139 30.79 -6.59 -4.67
CA ILE A 139 31.23 -5.24 -5.05
C ILE A 139 31.14 -4.25 -3.87
N LYS A 140 32.30 -3.71 -3.45
CA LYS A 140 32.44 -2.70 -2.39
C LYS A 140 33.02 -1.40 -2.97
N ARG A 141 32.23 -0.32 -3.07
CA ARG A 141 32.68 0.94 -3.73
C ARG A 141 32.10 2.25 -3.17
N THR A 142 32.83 3.33 -3.38
CA THR A 142 32.24 4.65 -3.63
C THR A 142 32.01 4.82 -5.13
N LEU A 143 30.90 5.42 -5.52
CA LEU A 143 30.58 5.77 -6.92
C LEU A 143 30.91 7.28 -7.13
N PRO A 144 30.61 7.94 -8.27
CA PRO A 144 31.16 9.28 -8.56
C PRO A 144 30.62 10.43 -7.69
N GLN A 145 30.87 11.68 -8.05
CA GLN A 145 29.97 12.78 -7.63
C GLN A 145 28.80 12.95 -8.62
N TRP A 146 29.07 12.74 -9.91
CA TRP A 146 28.11 12.83 -11.01
C TRP A 146 28.24 11.66 -11.99
N GLY A 147 27.12 11.19 -12.54
CA GLY A 147 27.16 10.38 -13.76
C GLY A 147 25.81 10.21 -14.44
N LEU A 148 25.79 10.19 -15.77
CA LEU A 148 24.55 10.26 -16.55
C LEU A 148 23.85 8.89 -16.56
N ASN A 149 24.53 7.83 -17.01
CA ASN A 149 24.03 6.45 -17.01
C ASN A 149 24.95 5.52 -16.20
N LEU A 150 24.38 4.81 -15.22
CA LEU A 150 25.08 3.76 -14.48
C LEU A 150 24.32 2.43 -14.57
N TYR A 151 24.87 1.50 -15.36
CA TYR A 151 24.42 0.12 -15.51
C TYR A 151 25.29 -0.83 -14.69
N LEU A 152 24.66 -1.72 -13.93
CA LEU A 152 25.44 -2.64 -13.11
C LEU A 152 24.76 -3.97 -12.78
N MET A 153 25.51 -5.06 -12.92
CA MET A 153 25.12 -6.42 -12.55
C MET A 153 26.11 -7.01 -11.54
N SER A 154 25.64 -7.90 -10.65
CA SER A 154 26.48 -8.61 -9.68
C SER A 154 25.85 -9.92 -9.23
N MET A 155 26.55 -11.05 -9.28
CA MET A 155 26.04 -12.25 -8.58
C MET A 155 26.24 -12.09 -7.08
N GLY A 156 27.42 -11.63 -6.64
CA GLY A 156 27.72 -11.34 -5.24
C GLY A 156 26.95 -10.14 -4.64
N ALA A 157 27.14 -9.94 -3.33
CA ALA A 157 26.53 -8.84 -2.58
C ALA A 157 27.13 -7.46 -2.92
N ILE A 158 26.33 -6.40 -2.79
CA ILE A 158 26.75 -5.03 -3.15
C ILE A 158 26.64 -4.07 -1.95
N LYS A 159 27.79 -3.54 -1.50
CA LYS A 159 27.92 -2.53 -0.42
C LYS A 159 28.49 -1.21 -0.98
N ARG A 160 27.70 -0.14 -1.06
CA ARG A 160 28.16 1.13 -1.69
C ARG A 160 27.55 2.41 -1.13
N THR A 161 28.28 3.51 -1.34
CA THR A 161 27.70 4.85 -1.54
C THR A 161 27.47 5.09 -3.04
N LEU A 162 26.44 5.85 -3.36
CA LEU A 162 26.08 6.29 -4.73
C LEU A 162 26.49 7.76 -4.93
N PRO A 163 26.46 8.30 -6.17
CA PRO A 163 26.93 9.66 -6.41
C PRO A 163 26.08 10.73 -5.72
N LYS A 164 26.41 12.02 -5.79
CA LYS A 164 25.46 13.06 -5.35
C LYS A 164 24.28 13.16 -6.34
N TRP A 165 24.60 13.03 -7.62
CA TRP A 165 23.67 13.16 -8.75
C TRP A 165 23.83 12.01 -9.74
N GLY A 166 22.74 11.59 -10.38
CA GLY A 166 22.81 10.83 -11.62
C GLY A 166 21.47 10.64 -12.30
N LEU A 167 21.44 10.66 -13.63
CA LEU A 167 20.20 10.73 -14.41
C LEU A 167 19.49 9.36 -14.45
N ASN A 168 20.17 8.33 -14.95
CA ASN A 168 19.68 6.96 -15.00
C ASN A 168 20.56 5.99 -14.20
N LEU A 169 19.95 5.18 -13.35
CA LEU A 169 20.64 4.13 -12.58
C LEU A 169 19.90 2.80 -12.71
N TYR A 170 20.51 1.87 -13.44
CA TYR A 170 20.05 0.51 -13.63
C TYR A 170 20.91 -0.46 -12.83
N LEU A 171 20.28 -1.35 -12.07
CA LEU A 171 21.06 -2.29 -11.27
C LEU A 171 20.37 -3.62 -10.99
N MET A 172 21.12 -4.70 -11.19
CA MET A 172 20.72 -6.08 -10.87
C MET A 172 21.71 -6.69 -9.85
N SER A 173 21.21 -7.59 -8.99
CA SER A 173 22.06 -8.31 -8.02
C SER A 173 21.43 -9.63 -7.59
N MET A 174 22.16 -10.75 -7.61
CA MET A 174 21.67 -11.97 -6.94
C MET A 174 21.84 -11.84 -5.43
N GLY A 175 23.01 -11.38 -4.96
CA GLY A 175 23.29 -11.13 -3.56
C GLY A 175 22.54 -9.94 -2.93
N ALA A 176 22.67 -9.81 -1.61
CA ALA A 176 22.05 -8.73 -0.84
C ALA A 176 22.64 -7.33 -1.12
N ILE A 177 21.82 -6.28 -0.98
CA ILE A 177 22.22 -4.89 -1.29
C ILE A 177 22.10 -3.97 -0.07
N LYS A 178 23.24 -3.42 0.37
CA LYS A 178 23.35 -2.43 1.47
C LYS A 178 23.92 -1.11 0.94
N ARG A 179 23.11 -0.04 0.85
CA ARG A 179 23.53 1.25 0.25
C ARG A 179 22.89 2.51 0.81
N THR A 180 23.59 3.63 0.68
CA THR A 180 23.00 4.96 0.45
C THR A 180 22.83 5.18 -1.06
N LEU A 181 21.77 5.88 -1.45
CA LEU A 181 21.44 6.27 -2.83
C LEU A 181 21.80 7.75 -3.08
N PRO A 182 21.80 8.26 -4.33
CA PRO A 182 22.26 9.61 -4.59
C PRO A 182 21.33 10.65 -3.97
N GLN A 183 21.76 11.89 -3.76
CA GLN A 183 20.84 12.92 -3.22
C GLN A 183 19.70 13.20 -4.22
N TRP A 184 20.02 13.16 -5.51
CA TRP A 184 19.12 13.35 -6.64
C TRP A 184 19.30 12.25 -7.69
N GLY A 185 18.22 11.84 -8.34
CA GLY A 185 18.30 11.11 -9.61
C GLY A 185 16.96 10.95 -10.31
N LEU A 186 16.96 10.98 -11.65
CA LEU A 186 15.73 11.06 -12.44
C LEU A 186 15.04 9.69 -12.53
N ASN A 187 15.74 8.67 -13.05
CA ASN A 187 15.26 7.29 -13.15
C ASN A 187 16.14 6.33 -12.35
N LEU A 188 15.51 5.48 -11.53
CA LEU A 188 16.17 4.41 -10.82
C LEU A 188 15.41 3.10 -10.99
N TYR A 189 16.01 2.17 -11.72
CA TYR A 189 15.51 0.81 -11.91
C TYR A 189 16.41 -0.17 -11.16
N LEU A 190 15.82 -1.04 -10.35
CA LEU A 190 16.61 -1.98 -9.57
C LEU A 190 15.93 -3.32 -9.31
N MET A 191 16.68 -4.39 -9.54
CA MET A 191 16.29 -5.77 -9.25
C MET A 191 17.26 -6.41 -8.25
N SER A 192 16.78 -7.35 -7.43
CA SER A 192 17.59 -8.05 -6.43
C SER A 192 16.98 -9.39 -6.05
N MET A 193 17.73 -10.49 -6.06
CA MET A 193 17.23 -11.73 -5.43
C MET A 193 17.39 -11.63 -3.91
N GLY A 194 18.56 -11.19 -3.42
CA GLY A 194 18.83 -10.99 -2.01
C GLY A 194 18.11 -9.79 -1.38
N ALA A 195 18.14 -9.73 -0.03
CA ALA A 195 17.48 -8.67 0.74
C ALA A 195 18.08 -7.27 0.52
N ILE A 196 17.25 -6.23 0.68
CA ILE A 196 17.64 -4.83 0.43
C ILE A 196 17.49 -3.95 1.68
N LYS A 197 18.62 -3.43 2.18
CA LYS A 197 18.71 -2.46 3.29
C LYS A 197 19.27 -1.13 2.80
N ARG A 198 18.44 -0.08 2.67
CA ARG A 198 18.88 1.22 2.10
C ARG A 198 18.22 2.46 2.69
N MET A 199 18.89 3.59 2.51
CA MET A 199 18.28 4.91 2.40
C MET A 199 18.15 5.26 0.92
N LEU A 200 17.00 5.82 0.51
CA LEU A 200 16.75 6.32 -0.85
C LEU A 200 17.30 7.76 -1.05
N PRO A 201 17.19 8.35 -2.26
CA PRO A 201 17.52 9.76 -2.48
C PRO A 201 16.75 10.74 -1.62
N GLN A 202 17.15 12.02 -1.56
CA GLN A 202 16.23 13.05 -1.04
C GLN A 202 15.14 13.37 -2.08
N TRP A 203 15.51 13.32 -3.36
CA TRP A 203 14.64 13.58 -4.51
C TRP A 203 14.83 12.52 -5.60
N GLY A 204 13.74 12.12 -6.25
CA GLY A 204 13.84 11.41 -7.53
C GLY A 204 12.50 11.27 -8.24
N LEU A 205 12.52 11.31 -9.58
CA LEU A 205 11.31 11.39 -10.39
C LEU A 205 10.63 10.01 -10.49
N ASN A 206 11.35 9.01 -11.01
CA ASN A 206 10.88 7.64 -11.15
C ASN A 206 11.75 6.65 -10.36
N LEU A 207 11.13 5.84 -9.51
CA LEU A 207 11.78 4.69 -8.87
C LEU A 207 10.99 3.41 -9.11
N TYR A 208 11.60 2.49 -9.85
CA TYR A 208 11.15 1.12 -10.06
C TYR A 208 12.03 0.16 -9.27
N LEU A 209 11.42 -0.76 -8.53
CA LEU A 209 12.19 -1.74 -7.79
C LEU A 209 11.50 -3.09 -7.60
N MET A 210 12.24 -4.15 -7.90
CA MET A 210 11.90 -5.55 -7.66
C MET A 210 12.84 -6.17 -6.62
N SER A 211 12.34 -7.14 -5.84
CA SER A 211 13.14 -7.84 -4.81
C SER A 211 12.52 -9.21 -4.50
N MET A 212 13.28 -10.30 -4.54
CA MET A 212 12.78 -11.57 -3.95
C MET A 212 12.93 -11.52 -2.42
N GLY A 213 14.09 -11.09 -1.92
CA GLY A 213 14.34 -10.93 -0.49
C GLY A 213 13.62 -9.73 0.15
N ALA A 214 13.58 -9.71 1.48
CA ALA A 214 12.91 -8.67 2.27
C ALA A 214 13.51 -7.26 2.09
N ILE A 215 12.67 -6.23 2.26
CA ILE A 215 13.05 -4.82 2.05
C ILE A 215 12.88 -3.97 3.32
N LYS A 216 14.00 -3.47 3.85
CA LYS A 216 14.07 -2.51 4.98
C LYS A 216 14.61 -1.16 4.50
N ARG A 217 13.76 -0.11 4.44
CA ARG A 217 14.19 1.21 3.91
C ARG A 217 13.56 2.43 4.57
N THR A 218 14.32 3.52 4.56
CA THR A 218 13.76 4.87 4.43
C THR A 218 13.61 5.20 2.94
N LEU A 219 12.47 5.76 2.56
CA LEU A 219 12.21 6.28 1.21
C LEU A 219 12.53 7.81 1.19
N PRO A 220 12.26 8.64 0.15
CA PRO A 220 12.92 9.95 0.00
C PRO A 220 12.57 11.07 1.01
N LYS A 221 12.77 12.35 0.64
CA LYS A 221 11.91 13.45 1.12
C LYS A 221 10.78 13.75 0.14
N TRP A 222 11.05 13.59 -1.16
CA TRP A 222 10.16 13.81 -2.30
C TRP A 222 10.36 12.74 -3.39
N GLY A 223 9.30 12.39 -4.12
CA GLY A 223 9.43 11.69 -5.41
C GLY A 223 8.12 11.51 -6.15
N LEU A 224 8.15 11.56 -7.48
CA LEU A 224 6.93 11.64 -8.29
C LEU A 224 6.26 10.26 -8.41
N ASN A 225 6.96 9.27 -8.96
CA ASN A 225 6.47 7.90 -9.12
C ASN A 225 7.34 6.90 -8.35
N LEU A 226 6.72 6.07 -7.51
CA LEU A 226 7.38 4.95 -6.83
C LEU A 226 6.65 3.64 -7.09
N TYR A 227 7.22 2.80 -7.95
CA TYR A 227 6.80 1.42 -8.21
C TYR A 227 7.65 0.44 -7.41
N LEU A 228 7.01 -0.55 -6.78
CA LEU A 228 7.75 -1.55 -6.04
C LEU A 228 7.06 -2.91 -5.96
N MET A 229 7.84 -3.96 -6.23
CA MET A 229 7.48 -5.37 -6.08
C MET A 229 8.42 -6.05 -5.07
N SER A 230 7.89 -7.03 -4.32
CA SER A 230 8.63 -7.74 -3.27
C SER A 230 8.03 -9.12 -3.01
N MET A 231 8.81 -10.21 -3.05
CA MET A 231 8.32 -11.49 -2.49
C MET A 231 8.44 -11.47 -0.96
N GLY A 232 9.59 -11.08 -0.43
CA GLY A 232 9.83 -10.93 0.99
C GLY A 232 9.11 -9.74 1.64
N ALA A 233 9.05 -9.76 2.98
CA ALA A 233 8.36 -8.73 3.78
C ALA A 233 8.94 -7.31 3.65
N ILE A 234 8.09 -6.31 3.89
CA ILE A 234 8.42 -4.88 3.70
C ILE A 234 8.29 -4.10 5.01
N LYS A 235 9.41 -3.52 5.49
CA LYS A 235 9.46 -2.62 6.65
C LYS A 235 9.99 -1.24 6.26
N ARG A 236 9.14 -0.20 6.23
CA ARG A 236 9.54 1.12 5.69
C ARG A 236 8.91 2.36 6.34
N THR A 237 9.63 3.47 6.23
CA THR A 237 9.06 4.83 6.19
C THR A 237 8.94 5.30 4.73
N LEU A 238 8.01 6.21 4.44
CA LEU A 238 7.84 6.86 3.14
C LEU A 238 8.46 8.29 3.15
N PRO A 239 8.58 8.98 1.99
CA PRO A 239 8.99 10.39 1.95
C PRO A 239 8.00 11.30 2.65
N LYS A 240 8.27 12.60 2.79
CA LYS A 240 7.22 13.53 3.26
C LYS A 240 6.12 13.72 2.20
N TRP A 241 6.49 13.62 0.92
CA TRP A 241 5.63 13.83 -0.25
C TRP A 241 5.88 12.79 -1.35
N GLY A 242 4.83 12.41 -2.08
CA GLY A 242 4.98 11.77 -3.39
C GLY A 242 3.66 11.60 -4.13
N LEU A 243 3.69 11.70 -5.46
CA LEU A 243 2.49 11.82 -6.29
C LEU A 243 1.81 10.46 -6.48
N ASN A 244 2.49 9.50 -7.11
CA ASN A 244 2.00 8.15 -7.34
C ASN A 244 2.86 7.11 -6.59
N LEU A 245 2.19 6.17 -5.93
CA LEU A 245 2.84 5.09 -5.18
C LEU A 245 2.16 3.74 -5.44
N TYR A 246 2.88 2.85 -6.12
CA TYR A 246 2.48 1.46 -6.36
C TYR A 246 3.34 0.52 -5.49
N LEU A 247 2.71 -0.43 -4.80
CA LEU A 247 3.42 -1.46 -4.04
C LEU A 247 2.69 -2.80 -4.09
N MET A 248 3.39 -3.84 -4.54
CA MET A 248 2.98 -5.23 -4.46
C MET A 248 3.93 -6.01 -3.55
N SER A 249 3.40 -6.94 -2.76
CA SER A 249 4.15 -7.68 -1.74
C SER A 249 3.55 -9.06 -1.45
N MET A 250 4.29 -10.15 -1.60
CA MET A 250 3.81 -11.45 -1.09
C MET A 250 3.92 -11.47 0.45
N GLY A 251 5.06 -11.07 1.00
CA GLY A 251 5.27 -10.94 2.44
C GLY A 251 4.52 -9.76 3.08
N ALA A 252 4.43 -9.78 4.41
CA ALA A 252 3.72 -8.77 5.21
C ALA A 252 4.33 -7.35 5.12
N ILE A 253 3.49 -6.32 5.32
CA ILE A 253 3.86 -4.91 5.15
C ILE A 253 3.69 -4.14 6.48
N LYS A 254 4.80 -3.67 7.05
CA LYS A 254 4.84 -2.79 8.24
C LYS A 254 5.36 -1.40 7.85
N ARG A 255 4.47 -0.41 7.73
CA ARG A 255 4.78 0.85 7.02
C ARG A 255 4.20 2.10 7.66
N THR A 256 4.97 3.19 7.69
CA THR A 256 4.45 4.56 7.80
C THR A 256 4.37 5.19 6.40
N LEU A 257 3.32 5.98 6.17
CA LEU A 257 3.06 6.68 4.90
C LEU A 257 3.70 8.08 4.86
N PRO A 258 3.67 8.79 3.70
CA PRO A 258 4.13 10.16 3.67
C PRO A 258 3.27 11.07 4.53
N GLN A 259 3.56 12.37 4.61
CA GLN A 259 2.59 13.32 5.16
C GLN A 259 1.50 13.64 4.13
N TRP A 260 1.84 13.56 2.85
CA TRP A 260 0.99 13.85 1.68
C TRP A 260 1.25 12.86 0.53
N GLY A 261 0.20 12.49 -0.20
CA GLY A 261 0.36 11.86 -1.52
C GLY A 261 -0.94 11.69 -2.28
N LEU A 262 -0.88 11.81 -3.62
CA LEU A 262 -2.07 11.94 -4.46
C LEU A 262 -2.73 10.57 -4.70
N ASN A 263 -2.01 9.65 -5.35
CA ASN A 263 -2.48 8.30 -5.63
C ASN A 263 -1.65 7.23 -4.89
N LEU A 264 -2.35 6.27 -4.30
CA LEU A 264 -1.75 5.13 -3.62
C LEU A 264 -2.44 3.83 -4.03
N TYR A 265 -1.64 2.91 -4.56
CA TYR A 265 -2.01 1.52 -4.83
C TYR A 265 -1.14 0.60 -3.98
N LEU A 266 -1.78 -0.33 -3.26
CA LEU A 266 -1.05 -1.34 -2.50
C LEU A 266 -1.78 -2.69 -2.49
N MET A 267 -1.09 -3.73 -2.95
CA MET A 267 -1.54 -5.12 -2.93
C MET A 267 -0.62 -5.93 -2.00
N SER A 268 -1.18 -6.88 -1.24
CA SER A 268 -0.41 -7.70 -0.30
C SER A 268 -1.00 -9.09 -0.12
N MET A 269 -0.23 -10.17 -0.23
CA MET A 269 -0.70 -11.48 0.24
C MET A 269 -0.62 -11.54 1.78
N GLY A 270 0.51 -11.12 2.35
CA GLY A 270 0.69 -11.02 3.80
C GLY A 270 -0.09 -9.87 4.45
N ALA A 271 -0.11 -9.85 5.79
CA ALA A 271 -0.83 -8.85 6.59
C ALA A 271 -0.28 -7.42 6.49
N ILE A 272 -1.15 -6.42 6.65
CA ILE A 272 -0.82 -4.99 6.53
C ILE A 272 -0.96 -4.28 7.89
N LYS A 273 0.15 -3.84 8.49
CA LYS A 273 0.19 -3.02 9.71
C LYS A 273 0.71 -1.61 9.38
N ARG A 274 -0.18 -0.62 9.32
CA ARG A 274 0.08 0.64 8.59
C ARG A 274 -0.45 1.89 9.31
N THR A 275 0.37 2.93 9.39
CA THR A 275 -0.12 4.31 9.57
C THR A 275 -0.17 5.02 8.22
N LEU A 276 -1.08 5.95 8.07
CA LEU A 276 -1.42 6.65 6.83
C LEU A 276 -0.93 8.12 6.82
N PRO A 277 -1.03 8.85 5.69
CA PRO A 277 -0.59 10.25 5.66
C PRO A 277 -1.50 11.14 6.50
N LYS A 278 -1.20 12.44 6.61
CA LYS A 278 -2.23 13.38 7.08
C LYS A 278 -3.28 13.61 6.00
N TRP A 279 -2.87 13.55 4.73
CA TRP A 279 -3.67 13.83 3.54
C TRP A 279 -3.40 12.85 2.39
N GLY A 280 -4.43 12.48 1.62
CA GLY A 280 -4.22 11.89 0.29
C GLY A 280 -5.50 11.64 -0.49
N LEU A 281 -5.43 11.80 -1.82
CA LEU A 281 -6.61 11.93 -2.68
C LEU A 281 -7.25 10.55 -2.97
N ASN A 282 -6.54 9.64 -3.62
CA ASN A 282 -7.02 8.30 -3.96
C ASN A 282 -6.18 7.22 -3.26
N GLN A 283 -6.84 6.23 -2.61
CA GLN A 283 -6.15 5.12 -1.95
C GLN A 283 -6.82 3.77 -2.19
N TYR A 284 -6.16 2.90 -2.95
CA TYR A 284 -6.56 1.52 -3.22
C TYR A 284 -5.69 0.55 -2.41
N LEU A 285 -6.32 -0.27 -1.56
CA LEU A 285 -5.65 -1.38 -0.88
C LEU A 285 -6.36 -2.71 -1.14
N MET A 286 -5.58 -3.72 -1.49
CA MET A 286 -6.00 -5.12 -1.55
C MET A 286 -5.10 -5.96 -0.62
N SER A 287 -5.66 -6.93 0.09
CA SER A 287 -4.93 -7.76 1.04
C SER A 287 -5.54 -9.15 1.18
N MET A 288 -4.75 -10.22 1.09
CA MET A 288 -5.23 -11.55 1.53
C MET A 288 -5.15 -11.64 3.06
N GLY A 289 -4.03 -11.20 3.65
CA GLY A 289 -3.85 -11.13 5.10
C GLY A 289 -4.66 -10.01 5.78
N ALA A 290 -4.72 -10.04 7.12
CA ALA A 290 -5.45 -9.07 7.94
C ALA A 290 -4.88 -7.64 7.87
N ILE A 291 -5.74 -6.63 8.04
CA ILE A 291 -5.37 -5.20 7.95
C ILE A 291 -5.57 -4.50 9.30
N LYS A 292 -4.48 -4.04 9.92
CA LYS A 292 -4.45 -3.17 11.11
C LYS A 292 -3.96 -1.78 10.73
N ARG A 293 -4.88 -0.80 10.61
CA ARG A 293 -4.62 0.50 9.97
C ARG A 293 -5.18 1.68 10.79
N THR A 294 -4.37 2.72 11.00
CA THR A 294 -4.89 4.08 11.26
C THR A 294 -4.99 4.80 9.92
N LEU A 295 -6.01 5.64 9.71
CA LEU A 295 -6.30 6.34 8.44
C LEU A 295 -5.78 7.79 8.45
N PRO A 296 -5.86 8.60 7.35
CA PRO A 296 -5.35 9.96 7.41
C PRO A 296 -6.26 10.85 8.24
N GLN A 297 -5.92 12.13 8.45
CA GLN A 297 -6.90 13.09 8.97
C GLN A 297 -7.94 13.46 7.91
N TRP A 298 -7.53 13.43 6.63
CA TRP A 298 -8.31 13.75 5.44
C TRP A 298 -8.01 12.81 4.26
N GLY A 299 -9.02 12.44 3.48
CA GLY A 299 -8.82 11.80 2.18
C GLY A 299 -10.10 11.70 1.35
N LEU A 300 -9.99 11.83 0.03
CA LEU A 300 -11.14 11.98 -0.87
C LEU A 300 -11.77 10.61 -1.18
N ASN A 301 -11.04 9.74 -1.87
CA ASN A 301 -11.48 8.39 -2.24
C ASN A 301 -10.65 7.30 -1.55
N LEU A 302 -11.33 6.30 -0.99
CA LEU A 302 -10.71 5.18 -0.31
C LEU A 302 -11.39 3.87 -0.70
N TYR A 303 -10.63 2.99 -1.35
CA TYR A 303 -11.00 1.61 -1.66
C TYR A 303 -10.17 0.66 -0.82
N LEU A 304 -10.81 -0.32 -0.17
CA LEU A 304 -10.12 -1.38 0.55
C LEU A 304 -10.85 -2.72 0.44
N MET A 305 -10.13 -3.73 -0.04
CA MET A 305 -10.53 -5.13 -0.11
C MET A 305 -9.62 -5.96 0.79
N SER A 306 -10.16 -6.95 1.51
CA SER A 306 -9.43 -7.77 2.47
C SER A 306 -10.04 -9.17 2.61
N MET A 307 -9.28 -10.24 2.38
CA MET A 307 -9.77 -11.58 2.76
C MET A 307 -9.69 -11.74 4.29
N GLY A 308 -8.58 -11.35 4.91
CA GLY A 308 -8.43 -11.32 6.37
C GLY A 308 -9.23 -10.22 7.07
N ALA A 309 -9.28 -10.28 8.40
CA ALA A 309 -10.02 -9.33 9.25
C ALA A 309 -9.46 -7.89 9.22
N ILE A 310 -10.33 -6.90 9.41
CA ILE A 310 -9.98 -5.47 9.39
C ILE A 310 -10.17 -4.84 10.77
N LYS A 311 -9.09 -4.37 11.39
CA LYS A 311 -9.10 -3.58 12.65
C LYS A 311 -8.61 -2.17 12.39
N ARG A 312 -9.51 -1.17 12.48
CA ARG A 312 -9.27 0.13 11.83
C ARG A 312 -9.85 1.33 12.59
N THR A 313 -9.07 2.39 12.70
CA THR A 313 -9.57 3.75 13.00
C THR A 313 -9.64 4.55 11.70
N PHE A 314 -10.57 5.50 11.65
CA PHE A 314 -10.86 6.31 10.47
C PHE A 314 -10.43 7.78 10.64
N PRO A 315 -10.55 8.62 9.59
CA PRO A 315 -10.13 10.03 9.64
C PRO A 315 -10.88 10.92 10.62
N LYS A 316 -10.69 12.25 10.54
CA LYS A 316 -11.77 13.16 10.93
C LYS A 316 -12.77 13.33 9.77
N TRP A 317 -12.27 13.35 8.53
CA TRP A 317 -13.02 13.61 7.30
C TRP A 317 -12.67 12.65 6.16
N GLY A 318 -13.65 12.29 5.32
CA GLY A 318 -13.36 11.75 3.98
C GLY A 318 -14.60 11.47 3.14
N LEU A 319 -14.50 11.72 1.83
CA LEU A 319 -15.65 11.87 0.93
C LEU A 319 -16.28 10.52 0.57
N ASN A 320 -15.57 9.65 -0.17
CA ASN A 320 -16.04 8.33 -0.59
C ASN A 320 -15.22 7.20 0.06
N GLN A 321 -15.89 6.19 0.63
CA GLN A 321 -15.22 5.08 1.31
C GLN A 321 -15.86 3.73 0.99
N TYR A 322 -15.19 2.93 0.18
CA TYR A 322 -15.55 1.55 -0.16
C TYR A 322 -14.71 0.57 0.66
N LEU A 323 -15.37 -0.40 1.30
CA LEU A 323 -14.70 -1.41 2.12
C LEU A 323 -15.38 -2.77 1.96
N MET A 324 -14.66 -3.74 1.40
CA MET A 324 -15.08 -5.14 1.29
C MET A 324 -14.19 -6.02 2.17
N SER A 325 -14.76 -7.05 2.79
CA SER A 325 -14.05 -7.94 3.71
C SER A 325 -14.65 -9.34 3.71
N MET A 326 -13.84 -10.40 3.59
CA MET A 326 -14.32 -11.75 3.93
C MET A 326 -14.27 -11.94 5.45
N GLY A 327 -13.15 -11.57 6.09
CA GLY A 327 -13.02 -11.59 7.55
C GLY A 327 -13.83 -10.51 8.28
N ALA A 328 -13.89 -10.61 9.62
CA ALA A 328 -14.64 -9.69 10.48
C ALA A 328 -14.08 -8.26 10.51
N ILE A 329 -14.95 -7.28 10.76
CA ILE A 329 -14.60 -5.85 10.75
C ILE A 329 -14.82 -5.20 12.12
N LYS A 330 -13.73 -4.71 12.75
CA LYS A 330 -13.74 -3.91 13.97
C LYS A 330 -13.29 -2.47 13.67
N ARG A 331 -14.25 -1.55 13.52
CA ARG A 331 -14.06 -0.21 12.90
C ARG A 331 -14.60 0.90 13.80
N THR A 332 -13.77 1.91 14.11
CA THR A 332 -14.30 3.25 14.42
C THR A 332 -14.39 4.04 13.12
N LEU A 333 -15.29 5.02 13.04
CA LEU A 333 -15.52 5.83 11.83
C LEU A 333 -15.00 7.26 11.96
N PRO A 334 -14.92 8.03 10.84
CA PRO A 334 -14.55 9.42 10.94
C PRO A 334 -15.71 10.21 11.53
N GLN A 335 -15.43 11.41 12.05
CA GLN A 335 -16.49 12.29 12.56
C GLN A 335 -17.46 12.71 11.45
N TRP A 336 -16.95 12.83 10.21
CA TRP A 336 -17.68 13.22 9.01
C TRP A 336 -17.32 12.34 7.79
N GLY A 337 -18.28 12.10 6.90
CA GLY A 337 -18.01 11.57 5.56
C GLY A 337 -19.27 11.44 4.70
N LEU A 338 -19.13 11.64 3.38
CA LEU A 338 -20.26 11.82 2.47
C LEU A 338 -20.88 10.46 2.08
N ASN A 339 -20.13 9.60 1.38
CA ASN A 339 -20.57 8.27 0.97
C ASN A 339 -19.73 7.16 1.63
N GLN A 340 -20.40 6.17 2.21
CA GLN A 340 -19.73 5.01 2.79
C GLN A 340 -20.42 3.69 2.42
N TYR A 341 -19.69 2.84 1.71
CA TYR A 341 -20.08 1.49 1.36
C TYR A 341 -19.25 0.50 2.20
N LEU A 342 -19.92 -0.49 2.82
CA LEU A 342 -19.23 -1.56 3.52
C LEU A 342 -19.92 -2.91 3.30
N MET A 343 -19.17 -3.89 2.81
CA MET A 343 -19.59 -5.27 2.62
C MET A 343 -18.71 -6.19 3.47
N SER A 344 -19.30 -7.23 4.06
CA SER A 344 -18.62 -8.13 4.99
C SER A 344 -19.21 -9.53 4.98
N MET A 345 -18.42 -10.58 4.77
CA MET A 345 -18.90 -11.94 5.06
C MET A 345 -18.86 -12.18 6.58
N GLY A 346 -17.75 -11.84 7.25
CA GLY A 346 -17.62 -11.90 8.71
C GLY A 346 -18.43 -10.82 9.45
N ALA A 347 -18.53 -10.98 10.78
CA ALA A 347 -19.29 -10.08 11.65
C ALA A 347 -18.71 -8.65 11.75
N ILE A 348 -19.59 -7.67 12.02
CA ILE A 348 -19.23 -6.24 12.08
C ILE A 348 -19.47 -5.66 13.47
N LYS A 349 -18.39 -5.19 14.11
CA LYS A 349 -18.43 -4.41 15.37
C LYS A 349 -17.94 -2.98 15.10
N ARG A 350 -18.88 -2.02 14.98
CA ARG A 350 -18.60 -0.68 14.44
C ARG A 350 -19.20 0.44 15.30
N THR A 351 -18.42 1.47 15.59
CA THR A 351 -18.94 2.80 15.99
C THR A 351 -19.03 3.69 14.75
N LEU A 352 -19.96 4.64 14.76
CA LEU A 352 -20.30 5.47 13.59
C LEU A 352 -19.83 6.94 13.71
N PRO A 353 -20.04 7.78 12.67
CA PRO A 353 -19.60 9.17 12.70
C PRO A 353 -20.34 9.98 13.76
N GLN A 354 -20.07 11.29 13.83
CA GLN A 354 -21.09 12.21 14.35
C GLN A 354 -22.08 12.55 13.22
N TRP A 355 -21.60 12.65 11.98
CA TRP A 355 -22.35 13.01 10.77
C TRP A 355 -21.98 12.15 9.55
N GLY A 356 -22.96 11.84 8.69
CA GLY A 356 -22.68 11.31 7.34
C GLY A 356 -23.92 11.25 6.44
N LEU A 357 -23.73 11.49 5.15
CA LEU A 357 -24.84 11.67 4.21
C LEU A 357 -25.44 10.32 3.78
N ASN A 358 -24.66 9.48 3.10
CA ASN A 358 -25.08 8.15 2.64
C ASN A 358 -24.25 7.04 3.29
N LEU A 359 -24.93 6.01 3.83
CA LEU A 359 -24.28 4.89 4.49
C LEU A 359 -24.94 3.55 4.14
N TYR A 360 -24.28 2.81 3.26
CA TYR A 360 -24.63 1.46 2.86
C TYR A 360 -23.82 0.44 3.66
N LEU A 361 -24.48 -0.61 4.15
CA LEU A 361 -23.81 -1.71 4.84
C LEU A 361 -24.51 -3.04 4.53
N VAL A 362 -23.73 -4.02 4.06
CA VAL A 362 -24.16 -5.41 3.81
C VAL A 362 -23.30 -6.35 4.64
N SER A 363 -23.91 -7.37 5.25
CA SER A 363 -23.22 -8.31 6.13
C SER A 363 -23.84 -9.71 6.05
N MET A 364 -23.03 -10.76 5.90
CA MET A 364 -23.51 -12.12 6.17
C MET A 364 -23.48 -12.39 7.69
N GLY A 365 -22.37 -12.07 8.36
CA GLY A 365 -22.23 -12.15 9.81
C GLY A 365 -23.04 -11.10 10.60
N ALA A 366 -23.17 -11.31 11.90
CA ALA A 366 -23.94 -10.43 12.80
C ALA A 366 -23.39 -8.99 12.95
N ILE A 367 -24.28 -8.04 13.25
CA ILE A 367 -23.96 -6.60 13.28
C ILE A 367 -24.21 -6.00 14.68
N LYS A 368 -23.14 -5.68 15.41
CA LYS A 368 -23.18 -4.99 16.72
C LYS A 368 -22.67 -3.55 16.58
N ARG A 369 -23.57 -2.56 16.67
CA ARG A 369 -23.29 -1.21 16.15
C ARG A 369 -23.93 -0.09 16.99
N THR A 370 -23.17 0.95 17.29
CA THR A 370 -23.71 2.28 17.61
C THR A 370 -23.76 3.09 16.31
N LEU A 371 -24.84 3.83 16.09
CA LEU A 371 -25.05 4.66 14.88
C LEU A 371 -24.64 6.14 15.16
N PRO A 372 -24.75 7.13 14.25
CA PRO A 372 -24.10 8.44 14.47
C PRO A 372 -24.85 9.32 15.49
N LYS A 373 -24.66 10.65 15.50
CA LYS A 373 -25.69 11.57 16.03
C LYS A 373 -26.70 11.95 14.93
N TRP A 374 -26.22 12.09 13.69
CA TRP A 374 -26.98 12.51 12.52
C TRP A 374 -26.60 11.69 11.26
N GLY A 375 -27.55 11.43 10.37
CA GLY A 375 -27.25 11.01 9.01
C GLY A 375 -28.47 10.94 8.10
N LEU A 376 -28.30 11.23 6.81
CA LEU A 376 -29.42 11.45 5.88
C LEU A 376 -30.02 10.11 5.43
N ASN A 377 -29.23 9.25 4.77
CA ASN A 377 -29.64 7.93 4.29
C ASN A 377 -28.83 6.80 4.94
N LEU A 378 -29.52 5.85 5.59
CA LEU A 378 -28.91 4.66 6.20
C LEU A 378 -29.55 3.38 5.68
N TYR A 379 -28.82 2.63 4.86
CA TYR A 379 -29.20 1.31 4.37
C TYR A 379 -28.50 0.20 5.15
N LEU A 380 -29.20 -0.91 5.39
CA LEU A 380 -28.64 -2.12 5.96
C LEU A 380 -29.23 -3.40 5.38
N MET A 381 -28.36 -4.34 5.06
CA MET A 381 -28.73 -5.75 4.85
C MET A 381 -27.86 -6.64 5.77
N SER A 382 -28.46 -7.68 6.33
CA SER A 382 -27.83 -8.55 7.33
C SER A 382 -28.42 -9.96 7.29
N MET A 383 -27.63 -11.01 7.04
CA MET A 383 -28.11 -12.38 7.28
C MET A 383 -28.09 -12.68 8.78
N GLY A 384 -26.99 -12.39 9.47
CA GLY A 384 -26.88 -12.51 10.93
C GLY A 384 -27.69 -11.47 11.71
N ALA A 385 -27.87 -11.72 13.02
CA ALA A 385 -28.65 -10.86 13.92
C ALA A 385 -28.06 -9.44 14.10
N ILE A 386 -28.93 -8.47 14.43
CA ILE A 386 -28.58 -7.05 14.54
C ILE A 386 -28.85 -6.52 15.95
N LYS A 387 -27.80 -6.07 16.65
CA LYS A 387 -27.88 -5.43 17.98
C LYS A 387 -27.43 -3.97 17.89
N ARG A 388 -28.35 -3.02 18.12
CA ARG A 388 -28.18 -1.60 17.77
C ARG A 388 -28.71 -0.57 18.75
N THR A 389 -28.00 0.56 18.80
CA THR A 389 -28.58 1.89 19.02
C THR A 389 -28.63 2.66 17.69
N LEU A 390 -29.58 3.59 17.53
CA LEU A 390 -29.72 4.49 16.36
C LEU A 390 -29.15 5.90 16.66
N PRO A 391 -28.97 6.76 15.65
CA PRO A 391 -28.63 8.16 15.87
C PRO A 391 -29.80 8.90 16.48
N GLN A 392 -29.57 10.10 17.03
CA GLN A 392 -30.66 10.92 17.54
C GLN A 392 -31.60 11.37 16.39
N TRP A 393 -31.03 11.59 15.20
CA TRP A 393 -31.72 12.06 13.99
C TRP A 393 -31.32 11.27 12.74
N GLY A 394 -32.27 11.06 11.82
CA GLY A 394 -31.95 10.67 10.44
C GLY A 394 -33.18 10.65 9.52
N LEU A 395 -32.99 10.97 8.23
CA LEU A 395 -34.09 11.21 7.30
C LEU A 395 -34.68 9.88 6.79
N ASN A 396 -33.88 9.06 6.10
CA ASN A 396 -34.30 7.74 5.60
C ASN A 396 -33.51 6.60 6.26
N LEU A 397 -34.23 5.59 6.73
CA LEU A 397 -33.68 4.37 7.32
C LEU A 397 -34.28 3.13 6.68
N TYR A 398 -33.43 2.34 6.02
CA TYR A 398 -33.76 1.00 5.51
C TYR A 398 -32.94 -0.03 6.28
N LEU A 399 -33.57 -1.09 6.79
CA LEU A 399 -32.86 -2.25 7.31
C LEU A 399 -33.64 -3.53 7.09
N MET A 400 -32.97 -4.50 6.48
CA MET A 400 -33.45 -5.87 6.24
C MET A 400 -32.56 -6.86 6.99
N SER A 401 -33.17 -7.93 7.51
CA SER A 401 -32.53 -8.88 8.43
C SER A 401 -33.10 -10.28 8.29
N MET A 402 -32.26 -11.32 8.13
CA MET A 402 -32.73 -12.70 8.32
C MET A 402 -32.73 -13.05 9.81
N GLY A 403 -31.64 -12.75 10.53
CA GLY A 403 -31.56 -12.90 11.98
C GLY A 403 -32.38 -11.87 12.76
N ALA A 404 -32.51 -12.08 14.07
CA ALA A 404 -33.31 -11.23 14.97
C ALA A 404 -32.76 -9.78 15.13
N ILE A 405 -33.67 -8.83 15.39
CA ILE A 405 -33.36 -7.40 15.62
C ILE A 405 -33.59 -7.02 17.09
N LYS A 406 -32.52 -6.64 17.80
CA LYS A 406 -32.60 -6.02 19.15
C LYS A 406 -32.11 -4.57 19.10
N ARG A 407 -33.03 -3.61 19.24
CA ARG A 407 -32.78 -2.22 18.79
C ARG A 407 -33.41 -1.12 19.66
N THR A 408 -32.67 -0.05 19.91
CA THR A 408 -33.25 1.27 20.24
C THR A 408 -33.27 2.17 19.01
N LEU A 409 -34.24 3.08 18.96
CA LEU A 409 -34.58 3.94 17.80
C LEU A 409 -33.99 5.35 17.93
N PRO A 410 -34.16 6.24 16.93
CA PRO A 410 -33.77 7.64 17.06
C PRO A 410 -34.65 8.36 18.06
N GLN A 411 -34.38 9.62 18.35
CA GLN A 411 -35.42 10.48 18.91
C GLN A 411 -36.37 10.94 17.79
N TRP A 412 -35.82 11.21 16.60
CA TRP A 412 -36.50 11.69 15.41
C TRP A 412 -36.08 10.95 14.12
N GLY A 413 -37.02 10.73 13.20
CA GLY A 413 -36.68 10.38 11.82
C GLY A 413 -37.87 10.26 10.89
N LEU A 414 -37.69 10.63 9.62
CA LEU A 414 -38.77 10.87 8.66
C LEU A 414 -39.34 9.54 8.11
N ASN A 415 -38.54 8.74 7.40
CA ASN A 415 -38.96 7.46 6.84
C ASN A 415 -38.17 6.28 7.43
N GLN A 416 -38.87 5.20 7.83
CA GLN A 416 -38.25 4.01 8.42
C GLN A 416 -38.87 2.70 7.90
N TYR A 417 -38.11 1.94 7.10
CA TYR A 417 -38.50 0.66 6.49
C TYR A 417 -37.71 -0.49 7.12
N LEU A 418 -38.42 -1.45 7.74
CA LEU A 418 -37.79 -2.46 8.59
C LEU A 418 -38.39 -3.85 8.41
N MET A 419 -37.60 -4.77 7.85
CA MET A 419 -38.00 -6.14 7.51
C MET A 419 -37.14 -7.14 8.27
N SER A 420 -37.74 -8.21 8.81
CA SER A 420 -37.04 -9.18 9.67
C SER A 420 -37.67 -10.57 9.65
N MET A 421 -36.95 -11.59 9.18
CA MET A 421 -37.43 -12.98 9.33
C MET A 421 -37.41 -13.38 10.81
N GLY A 422 -36.29 -13.15 11.51
CA GLY A 422 -36.20 -13.32 12.96
C GLY A 422 -36.97 -12.26 13.77
N ALA A 423 -37.21 -12.55 15.05
CA ALA A 423 -38.00 -11.70 15.95
C ALA A 423 -37.43 -10.28 16.18
N ILE A 424 -38.32 -9.32 16.50
CA ILE A 424 -37.96 -7.91 16.74
C ILE A 424 -38.27 -7.50 18.19
N LYS A 425 -37.23 -7.20 18.97
CA LYS A 425 -37.32 -6.60 20.32
C LYS A 425 -36.83 -5.15 20.30
N ARG A 426 -37.74 -4.18 20.45
CA ARG A 426 -37.48 -2.79 20.02
C ARG A 426 -38.15 -1.73 20.91
N THR A 427 -37.39 -0.69 21.27
CA THR A 427 -37.97 0.61 21.66
C THR A 427 -38.09 1.51 20.44
N LEU A 428 -39.08 2.39 20.42
CA LEU A 428 -39.39 3.30 19.30
C LEU A 428 -38.97 4.75 19.58
N PRO A 429 -39.15 5.69 18.62
CA PRO A 429 -38.67 7.05 18.78
C PRO A 429 -39.40 7.84 19.85
N GLN A 430 -39.13 9.15 19.95
CA GLN A 430 -40.13 10.06 20.50
C GLN A 430 -41.08 10.56 19.40
N TRP A 431 -40.54 10.75 18.18
CA TRP A 431 -41.23 11.23 16.99
C TRP A 431 -40.81 10.49 15.70
N GLY A 432 -41.71 10.36 14.74
CA GLY A 432 -41.37 9.93 13.37
C GLY A 432 -42.56 9.99 12.42
N LEU A 433 -42.32 10.30 11.15
CA LEU A 433 -43.40 10.58 10.18
C LEU A 433 -43.96 9.28 9.60
N ASN A 434 -43.16 8.50 8.87
CA ASN A 434 -43.53 7.22 8.26
C ASN A 434 -42.74 6.06 8.85
N LEU A 435 -43.43 5.02 9.31
CA LEU A 435 -42.80 3.84 9.92
C LEU A 435 -43.45 2.53 9.48
N TYR A 436 -42.73 1.78 8.65
CA TYR A 436 -43.09 0.44 8.17
C TYR A 436 -42.28 -0.63 8.94
N LEU A 437 -42.97 -1.68 9.41
CA LEU A 437 -42.35 -2.87 9.98
C LEU A 437 -43.02 -4.14 9.44
N VAL A 438 -42.24 -5.04 8.86
CA VAL A 438 -42.66 -6.40 8.49
C VAL A 438 -41.82 -7.42 9.25
N SER A 439 -42.44 -8.44 9.84
CA SER A 439 -41.68 -9.51 10.50
C SER A 439 -42.37 -10.88 10.42
N MET A 440 -41.59 -11.93 10.17
CA MET A 440 -42.10 -13.31 10.33
C MET A 440 -42.06 -13.72 11.81
N GLY A 441 -41.00 -13.37 12.54
CA GLY A 441 -40.90 -13.60 13.98
C GLY A 441 -41.75 -12.67 14.85
N ALA A 442 -41.82 -12.98 16.15
CA ALA A 442 -42.60 -12.22 17.12
C ALA A 442 -42.07 -10.78 17.35
N ILE A 443 -42.98 -9.86 17.68
CA ILE A 443 -42.69 -8.43 17.85
C ILE A 443 -42.98 -7.99 19.30
N LYS A 444 -41.93 -7.64 20.06
CA LYS A 444 -42.02 -7.08 21.41
C LYS A 444 -41.58 -5.60 21.38
N ARG A 445 -42.55 -4.68 21.47
CA ARG A 445 -42.39 -3.26 21.13
C ARG A 445 -42.95 -2.32 22.21
N THR A 446 -42.23 -1.25 22.52
CA THR A 446 -42.85 0.02 22.97
C THR A 446 -42.94 0.96 21.77
N LEU A 447 -43.94 1.83 21.72
CA LEU A 447 -44.20 2.81 20.64
C LEU A 447 -43.75 4.24 21.01
N PRO A 448 -43.68 5.19 20.05
CA PRO A 448 -43.25 6.54 20.35
C PRO A 448 -44.33 7.30 21.11
N LYS A 449 -44.02 8.52 21.55
CA LYS A 449 -45.06 9.43 22.02
C LYS A 449 -45.97 9.86 20.85
N TRP A 450 -45.36 10.11 19.69
CA TRP A 450 -46.02 10.63 18.48
C TRP A 450 -45.55 9.90 17.20
N GLY A 451 -46.44 9.79 16.21
CA GLY A 451 -46.07 9.49 14.82
C GLY A 451 -47.25 9.54 13.85
N LEU A 452 -47.00 9.92 12.59
CA LEU A 452 -48.07 10.22 11.63
C LEU A 452 -48.63 8.94 10.99
N ASN A 453 -47.81 8.20 10.26
CA ASN A 453 -48.18 6.94 9.60
C ASN A 453 -47.39 5.75 10.15
N LEU A 454 -48.10 4.70 10.55
CA LEU A 454 -47.51 3.50 11.16
C LEU A 454 -48.12 2.22 10.59
N TYR A 455 -47.32 1.48 9.83
CA TYR A 455 -47.66 0.18 9.27
C TYR A 455 -46.91 -0.92 10.03
N LEU A 456 -47.62 -1.97 10.45
CA LEU A 456 -47.00 -3.19 10.97
C LEU A 456 -47.69 -4.45 10.47
N MET A 457 -46.89 -5.38 9.95
CA MET A 457 -47.30 -6.72 9.56
C MET A 457 -46.46 -7.76 10.32
N SER A 458 -47.09 -8.82 10.80
CA SER A 458 -46.48 -9.81 11.70
C SER A 458 -47.06 -11.21 11.47
N MET A 459 -46.21 -12.22 11.21
CA MET A 459 -46.67 -13.62 11.31
C MET A 459 -46.66 -14.06 12.77
N GLY A 460 -45.58 -13.80 13.51
CA GLY A 460 -45.49 -14.07 14.94
C GLY A 460 -46.31 -13.13 15.84
N ALA A 461 -46.47 -13.50 17.10
CA ALA A 461 -47.26 -12.75 18.09
C ALA A 461 -46.74 -11.33 18.39
N ILE A 462 -47.66 -10.43 18.74
CA ILE A 462 -47.37 -9.01 19.02
C ILE A 462 -47.69 -8.66 20.49
N LYS A 463 -46.64 -8.32 21.26
CA LYS A 463 -46.77 -7.78 22.63
C LYS A 463 -46.35 -6.30 22.64
N ARG A 464 -47.31 -5.40 22.88
CA ARG A 464 -47.18 -3.96 22.56
C ARG A 464 -47.80 -3.04 23.62
N THR A 465 -47.14 -1.91 23.87
CA THR A 465 -47.83 -0.66 24.24
C THR A 465 -47.97 0.20 22.99
N LEU A 466 -49.11 0.87 22.81
CA LEU A 466 -49.37 1.76 21.66
C LEU A 466 -48.90 3.22 21.92
N PRO A 467 -48.92 4.16 20.94
CA PRO A 467 -48.41 5.52 21.15
C PRO A 467 -49.27 6.31 22.15
N LYS A 468 -48.86 7.52 22.55
CA LYS A 468 -49.86 8.44 23.13
C LYS A 468 -50.77 8.99 22.03
N TRP A 469 -50.17 9.39 20.90
CA TRP A 469 -50.81 9.99 19.74
C TRP A 469 -50.34 9.37 18.43
N GLY A 470 -51.22 9.23 17.45
CA GLY A 470 -50.85 8.99 16.05
C GLY A 470 -52.03 9.09 15.08
N LEU A 471 -51.77 9.49 13.83
CA LEU A 471 -52.82 9.82 12.87
C LEU A 471 -53.36 8.55 12.19
N ASN A 472 -52.50 7.79 11.51
CA ASN A 472 -52.86 6.54 10.84
C ASN A 472 -52.07 5.34 11.40
N LEU A 473 -52.80 4.31 11.84
CA LEU A 473 -52.23 3.06 12.34
C LEU A 473 -52.84 1.85 11.63
N TYR A 474 -52.02 1.19 10.80
CA TYR A 474 -52.35 -0.06 10.12
C TYR A 474 -51.63 -1.24 10.77
N LEU A 475 -52.36 -2.32 11.03
CA LEU A 475 -51.81 -3.46 11.74
C LEU A 475 -52.45 -4.79 11.36
N MET A 476 -51.64 -5.70 10.81
CA MET A 476 -52.00 -7.08 10.47
C MET A 476 -51.17 -8.06 11.30
N SER A 477 -51.79 -9.13 11.81
CA SER A 477 -51.12 -10.12 12.67
C SER A 477 -51.73 -11.52 12.55
N MET A 478 -50.95 -12.52 12.12
CA MET A 478 -51.41 -13.92 12.17
C MET A 478 -51.40 -14.43 13.62
N GLY A 479 -50.29 -14.23 14.33
CA GLY A 479 -50.16 -14.58 15.75
C GLY A 479 -50.89 -13.64 16.70
N ALA A 480 -51.10 -14.11 17.93
CA ALA A 480 -51.88 -13.43 18.98
C ALA A 480 -51.39 -12.02 19.35
N ILE A 481 -52.32 -11.20 19.83
CA ILE A 481 -52.12 -9.79 20.15
C ILE A 481 -52.39 -9.53 21.64
N LYS A 482 -51.41 -8.94 22.34
CA LYS A 482 -51.58 -8.42 23.71
C LYS A 482 -51.20 -6.94 23.79
N ARG A 483 -52.16 -6.06 24.09
CA ARG A 483 -52.05 -4.60 23.93
C ARG A 483 -52.61 -3.75 25.06
N THR A 484 -51.97 -2.59 25.25
CA THR A 484 -52.64 -1.32 25.58
C THR A 484 -52.87 -0.57 24.26
N LEU A 485 -54.00 0.14 24.11
CA LEU A 485 -54.29 1.02 22.95
C LEU A 485 -53.67 2.43 23.12
N PRO A 486 -53.71 3.30 22.08
CA PRO A 486 -53.32 4.69 22.27
C PRO A 486 -54.29 5.46 23.15
N GLN A 487 -53.87 6.63 23.64
CA GLN A 487 -54.78 7.57 24.30
C GLN A 487 -55.62 8.32 23.26
N TRP A 488 -55.01 8.64 22.11
CA TRP A 488 -55.62 9.35 20.98
C TRP A 488 -55.14 8.79 19.63
N GLY A 489 -56.03 8.73 18.64
CA GLY A 489 -55.66 8.52 17.24
C GLY A 489 -56.84 8.62 16.27
N LEU A 490 -56.57 9.03 15.03
CA LEU A 490 -57.62 9.37 14.06
C LEU A 490 -58.13 8.10 13.35
N ASN A 491 -57.25 7.33 12.70
CA ASN A 491 -57.59 6.09 11.99
C ASN A 491 -56.83 4.88 12.56
N LEU A 492 -57.56 3.86 13.00
CA LEU A 492 -57.02 2.58 13.49
C LEU A 492 -57.59 1.38 12.70
N TYR A 493 -56.75 0.79 11.85
CA TYR A 493 -57.03 -0.45 11.13
C TYR A 493 -56.33 -1.63 11.81
N LEU A 494 -57.11 -2.64 12.23
CA LEU A 494 -56.64 -3.78 12.97
C LEU A 494 -57.21 -5.09 12.42
N MET A 495 -56.36 -5.90 11.79
CA MET A 495 -56.66 -7.25 11.32
C MET A 495 -55.89 -8.31 12.12
N SER A 496 -56.54 -9.38 12.56
CA SER A 496 -55.83 -10.54 13.14
C SER A 496 -56.54 -11.88 13.07
N MET A 497 -55.78 -12.95 12.85
CA MET A 497 -56.27 -14.33 12.92
C MET A 497 -56.08 -14.94 14.33
N GLY A 498 -55.19 -14.38 15.15
CA GLY A 498 -54.92 -14.83 16.51
C GLY A 498 -55.71 -14.07 17.57
N ALA A 499 -55.82 -14.65 18.76
CA ALA A 499 -56.57 -14.07 19.89
C ALA A 499 -56.13 -12.64 20.25
N ILE A 500 -57.10 -11.77 20.50
CA ILE A 500 -56.90 -10.35 20.82
C ILE A 500 -57.23 -10.09 22.30
N LYS A 501 -56.22 -9.74 23.11
CA LYS A 501 -56.42 -9.17 24.47
C LYS A 501 -56.07 -7.69 24.49
N ARG A 502 -57.07 -6.86 24.77
CA ARG A 502 -57.14 -5.41 24.50
C ARG A 502 -57.68 -4.66 25.74
N MET A 503 -57.19 -3.43 25.93
CA MET A 503 -57.94 -2.34 26.60
C MET A 503 -58.30 -1.33 25.52
N LEU A 504 -59.41 -0.62 25.66
CA LEU A 504 -59.93 0.27 24.62
C LEU A 504 -59.25 1.66 24.63
N PRO A 505 -59.44 2.52 23.60
CA PRO A 505 -58.78 3.82 23.52
C PRO A 505 -59.64 4.88 24.20
N LYS A 506 -59.05 5.83 24.93
CA LYS A 506 -59.84 6.90 25.55
C LYS A 506 -60.55 7.79 24.52
N TRP A 507 -59.89 8.05 23.39
CA TRP A 507 -60.44 8.84 22.29
C TRP A 507 -59.93 8.33 20.93
N GLY A 508 -60.79 8.34 19.92
CA GLY A 508 -60.41 8.06 18.53
C GLY A 508 -61.62 8.12 17.60
N LEU A 509 -61.39 8.45 16.33
CA LEU A 509 -62.45 8.82 15.38
C LEU A 509 -62.92 7.62 14.56
N ASN A 510 -62.00 6.90 13.90
CA ASN A 510 -62.31 5.73 13.08
C ASN A 510 -61.59 4.46 13.58
N LEU A 511 -62.35 3.39 13.82
CA LEU A 511 -61.86 2.09 14.27
C LEU A 511 -62.39 0.96 13.37
N TYR A 512 -61.50 0.36 12.59
CA TYR A 512 -61.79 -0.82 11.77
C TYR A 512 -61.15 -2.05 12.41
N LEU A 513 -61.98 -3.03 12.81
CA LEU A 513 -61.56 -4.26 13.47
C LEU A 513 -62.00 -5.47 12.64
N VAL A 514 -61.03 -6.25 12.17
CA VAL A 514 -61.25 -7.55 11.53
C VAL A 514 -60.57 -8.62 12.39
N SER A 515 -61.31 -9.64 12.81
CA SER A 515 -60.75 -10.77 13.57
C SER A 515 -61.40 -12.08 13.17
N MET A 516 -60.61 -13.14 13.05
CA MET A 516 -61.09 -14.53 13.03
C MET A 516 -60.71 -15.31 14.31
N GLY A 517 -59.96 -14.68 15.22
CA GLY A 517 -59.62 -15.24 16.53
C GLY A 517 -60.50 -14.67 17.65
N ALA A 518 -60.64 -15.44 18.74
CA ALA A 518 -61.46 -15.06 19.89
C ALA A 518 -61.06 -13.71 20.52
N ILE A 519 -62.06 -12.85 20.75
CA ILE A 519 -61.90 -11.51 21.34
C ILE A 519 -62.27 -11.58 22.83
N LYS A 520 -61.30 -11.83 23.72
CA LYS A 520 -61.57 -11.79 25.17
C LYS A 520 -61.59 -10.32 25.64
N ARG A 521 -62.80 -9.80 25.78
CA ARG A 521 -63.20 -8.37 25.75
C ARG A 521 -63.34 -7.73 27.14
N THR A 522 -63.53 -6.41 27.15
CA THR A 522 -64.36 -5.66 28.11
C THR A 522 -65.18 -4.61 27.35
N LEU A 523 -66.19 -4.00 28.01
CA LEU A 523 -67.14 -3.03 27.46
C LEU A 523 -67.54 -2.10 28.64
N PRO A 524 -67.58 -0.75 28.55
CA PRO A 524 -67.28 0.15 27.43
C PRO A 524 -65.97 -0.02 26.62
N GLN A 525 -64.71 0.21 27.02
CA GLN A 525 -64.00 0.82 28.18
C GLN A 525 -62.75 1.56 27.62
#